data_AF-A0A350XBT0-F1
#
_entry.id   AF-A0A350XBT0-F1
#
_cell.length_a   1.000
_cell.length_b   1.000
_cell.length_c   1.000
_cell.angle_alpha   90.00
_cell.angle_beta   90.00
_cell.angle_gamma   90.00
#
_symmetry.space_group_name_H-M   'P 1'
#
loop_
_entity.id
_entity.type
_entity.pdbx_description
1 polymer ?
#
loop_
_entity_poly.entity_id
_entity_poly.type
_entity_poly.pdbx_seq_one_letter_code
_entity_poly.pdbx_strand_id
1 'polypeptide(L)'
;MGGFECSTHHTRSGRRLDVVASTFHDQFVALDYQRLQDQGIFTVREGIRWHLIERQGKLDFATVLPIWRTANKMGMQVMWDLFHYGWPDDIDIFS
;
A
#
# COMPACT_ATOMS: atom_id res chain seq x y z
N MET A 1 -15.46 6.43 5.04
CA MET A 1 -14.23 5.92 4.38
C MET A 1 -13.60 4.88 5.28
N GLY A 2 -12.89 3.91 4.72
CA GLY A 2 -12.10 2.91 5.44
C GLY A 2 -10.64 2.98 5.05
N GLY A 3 -9.83 2.02 5.50
CA GLY A 3 -8.44 1.92 5.11
C GLY A 3 -7.80 0.66 5.67
N PHE A 4 -6.68 0.27 5.06
CA PHE A 4 -5.85 -0.83 5.51
C PHE A 4 -4.50 -0.27 5.97
N GLU A 5 -3.97 -0.87 7.04
CA GLU A 5 -2.65 -0.48 7.53
C GLU A 5 -1.60 -0.75 6.45
N CYS A 6 -0.74 0.23 6.19
CA CYS A 6 0.15 0.23 5.04
C CYS A 6 1.58 0.70 5.35
N SER A 7 1.93 0.81 6.64
CA SER A 7 3.29 1.15 7.04
C SER A 7 4.33 0.21 6.42
N THR A 8 5.47 0.76 6.00
CA THR A 8 6.62 -0.01 5.47
C THR A 8 7.93 0.28 6.22
N HIS A 9 7.82 0.64 7.50
CA HIS A 9 8.91 1.14 8.34
C HIS A 9 9.94 0.08 8.75
N HIS A 10 11.11 0.55 9.17
CA HIS A 10 12.04 -0.29 9.92
C HIS A 10 11.71 -0.26 11.41
N THR A 11 11.61 -1.44 11.99
CA THR A 11 11.53 -1.62 13.44
C THR A 11 12.84 -1.20 14.12
N ARG A 12 12.84 -1.06 15.45
CA ARG A 12 14.07 -0.75 16.22
C ARG A 12 15.21 -1.74 15.99
N SER A 13 14.92 -2.97 15.58
CA SER A 13 15.94 -3.98 15.25
C SER A 13 16.48 -3.86 13.82
N GLY A 14 16.10 -2.82 13.07
CA GLY A 14 16.51 -2.61 11.68
C GLY A 14 15.78 -3.48 10.66
N ARG A 15 14.83 -4.33 11.08
CA ARG A 15 14.03 -5.15 10.15
C ARG A 15 12.89 -4.32 9.55
N ARG A 16 12.74 -4.35 8.23
CA ARG A 16 11.59 -3.77 7.53
C ARG A 16 10.32 -4.55 7.84
N LEU A 17 9.26 -3.83 8.19
CA LEU A 17 7.90 -4.35 8.34
C LEU A 17 7.03 -3.74 7.24
N ASP A 18 6.75 -4.52 6.19
CA ASP A 18 5.73 -4.22 5.19
C ASP A 18 4.39 -4.75 5.67
N VAL A 19 3.54 -3.86 6.20
CA VAL A 19 2.26 -4.29 6.79
C VAL A 19 1.31 -4.83 5.73
N VAL A 20 1.31 -4.28 4.51
CA VAL A 20 0.48 -4.74 3.39
C VAL A 20 0.76 -6.21 3.10
N ALA A 21 2.04 -6.58 2.99
CA ALA A 21 2.44 -7.97 2.80
C ALA A 21 2.14 -8.83 4.04
N SER A 22 2.36 -8.31 5.25
CA SER A 22 2.18 -9.07 6.49
C SER A 22 0.74 -9.47 6.79
N THR A 23 -0.23 -8.66 6.32
CA THR A 23 -1.66 -8.93 6.44
C THR A 23 -2.25 -9.59 5.20
N PHE A 24 -1.41 -9.85 4.19
CA PHE A 24 -1.80 -10.37 2.87
C PHE A 24 -2.81 -9.47 2.15
N HIS A 25 -2.85 -8.18 2.48
CA HIS A 25 -3.82 -7.27 1.88
C HIS A 25 -3.65 -7.19 0.36
N ASP A 26 -2.41 -7.22 -0.14
CA ASP A 26 -2.12 -7.22 -1.59
C ASP A 26 -2.67 -8.45 -2.34
N GLN A 27 -2.93 -9.55 -1.62
CA GLN A 27 -3.52 -10.77 -2.17
C GLN A 27 -5.04 -10.82 -1.98
N PHE A 28 -5.57 -10.16 -0.94
CA PHE A 28 -6.99 -10.21 -0.57
C PHE A 28 -7.77 -8.92 -0.83
N VAL A 29 -7.19 -7.94 -1.54
CA VAL A 29 -7.80 -6.62 -1.85
C VAL A 29 -9.29 -6.71 -2.21
N ALA A 30 -9.67 -7.64 -3.10
CA ALA A 30 -11.06 -7.77 -3.54
C ALA A 30 -12.01 -8.20 -2.41
N LEU A 31 -11.58 -9.15 -1.57
CA LEU A 31 -12.35 -9.58 -0.40
C LEU A 31 -12.46 -8.47 0.64
N ASP A 32 -11.36 -7.75 0.84
CA ASP A 32 -11.26 -6.64 1.77
C ASP A 32 -12.14 -5.46 1.34
N TYR A 33 -12.17 -5.13 0.05
CA TYR A 33 -13.08 -4.13 -0.50
C TYR A 33 -14.54 -4.57 -0.44
N GLN A 34 -14.84 -5.86 -0.69
CA GLN A 34 -16.20 -6.37 -0.56
C GLN A 34 -16.72 -6.16 0.87
N ARG A 35 -15.90 -6.49 1.89
CA ARG A 35 -16.25 -6.26 3.30
C ARG A 35 -16.52 -4.79 3.61
N LEU A 36 -15.77 -3.86 3.02
CA LEU A 36 -16.05 -2.43 3.17
C LEU A 36 -17.38 -2.04 2.49
N GLN A 37 -17.63 -2.50 1.28
CA GLN A 37 -18.86 -2.20 0.53
C GLN A 37 -20.11 -2.79 1.20
N ASP A 38 -20.01 -3.98 1.80
CA ASP A 38 -21.09 -4.58 2.60
C ASP A 38 -21.50 -3.69 3.79
N GLN A 39 -20.60 -2.81 4.24
CA GLN A 39 -20.86 -1.81 5.28
C GLN A 39 -21.19 -0.41 4.72
N GLY A 40 -21.38 -0.28 3.41
CA GLY A 40 -21.67 0.99 2.74
C GLY A 40 -20.46 1.91 2.56
N ILE A 41 -19.22 1.38 2.65
CA ILE A 41 -17.99 2.16 2.50
C ILE A 41 -17.42 1.97 1.09
N PHE A 42 -17.34 3.07 0.33
CA PHE A 42 -16.89 3.10 -1.07
C PHE A 42 -15.64 3.97 -1.31
N THR A 43 -14.98 4.40 -0.22
CA THR A 43 -13.71 5.12 -0.28
C THR A 43 -12.74 4.50 0.70
N VAL A 44 -11.52 4.24 0.24
CA VAL A 44 -10.45 3.57 1.00
C VAL A 44 -9.16 4.38 0.93
N ARG A 45 -8.43 4.43 2.04
CA ARG A 45 -7.03 4.86 2.06
C ARG A 45 -6.13 3.65 1.86
N GLU A 46 -5.27 3.72 0.85
CA GLU A 46 -4.29 2.70 0.47
C GLU A 46 -2.88 3.28 0.52
N GLY A 47 -1.89 2.49 0.95
CA GLY A 47 -0.49 2.91 0.87
C GLY A 47 0.25 2.26 -0.26
N ILE A 48 1.09 3.04 -0.95
CA ILE A 48 2.05 2.48 -1.89
C ILE A 48 3.30 2.02 -1.13
N ARG A 49 3.87 0.93 -1.60
CA ARG A 49 5.12 0.38 -1.04
C ARG A 49 6.30 1.00 -1.78
N TRP A 50 6.63 2.25 -1.48
CA TRP A 50 7.67 3.00 -2.20
C TRP A 50 9.00 2.22 -2.31
N HIS A 51 9.42 1.56 -1.23
CA HIS A 51 10.62 0.71 -1.23
C HIS A 51 10.63 -0.46 -2.24
N LEU A 52 9.49 -0.81 -2.83
CA LEU A 52 9.39 -1.79 -3.93
C LEU A 52 9.15 -1.14 -5.29
N ILE A 53 8.72 0.12 -5.31
CA ILE A 53 8.40 0.86 -6.53
C ILE A 53 9.64 1.50 -7.10
N GLU A 54 10.47 2.07 -6.25
CA GLU A 54 11.65 2.81 -6.66
C GLU A 54 12.90 2.04 -6.22
N ARG A 55 13.82 1.84 -7.16
CA ARG A 55 15.15 1.30 -6.89
C ARG A 55 16.18 1.99 -7.79
N GLN A 56 17.15 2.69 -7.21
CA GLN A 56 18.24 3.37 -7.94
C GLN A 56 17.77 4.33 -9.06
N GLY A 57 16.76 5.14 -8.78
CA GLY A 57 16.09 6.06 -9.69
C GLY A 57 15.11 5.42 -10.68
N LYS A 58 14.90 4.10 -10.64
CA LYS A 58 14.01 3.38 -11.57
C LYS A 58 12.68 3.05 -10.92
N LEU A 59 11.59 3.37 -11.62
CA LEU A 59 10.22 3.16 -11.15
C LEU A 59 9.58 1.92 -11.78
N ASP A 60 9.01 1.06 -10.94
CA ASP A 60 8.13 -0.06 -11.30
C ASP A 60 6.88 -0.08 -10.40
N PHE A 61 5.71 0.15 -11.00
CA PHE A 61 4.44 0.19 -10.26
C PHE A 61 3.72 -1.16 -10.19
N ALA A 62 4.40 -2.27 -10.49
CA ALA A 62 3.82 -3.61 -10.47
C ALA A 62 3.05 -3.93 -9.18
N THR A 63 3.52 -3.45 -8.02
CA THR A 63 2.86 -3.69 -6.72
C THR A 63 1.60 -2.86 -6.50
N VAL A 64 1.40 -1.77 -7.24
CA VAL A 64 0.22 -0.89 -7.15
C VAL A 64 -0.89 -1.35 -8.10
N LEU A 65 -0.50 -1.92 -9.24
CA LEU A 65 -1.45 -2.31 -10.30
C LEU A 65 -2.58 -3.24 -9.84
N PRO A 66 -2.37 -4.28 -9.01
CA PRO A 66 -3.45 -5.13 -8.53
C PRO A 66 -4.50 -4.37 -7.71
N ILE A 67 -4.06 -3.49 -6.81
CA ILE A 67 -4.93 -2.67 -5.97
C ILE A 67 -5.73 -1.70 -6.85
N TRP A 68 -5.05 -0.99 -7.74
CA TRP A 68 -5.69 -0.04 -8.65
C TRP A 68 -6.72 -0.73 -9.56
N ARG A 69 -6.37 -1.85 -10.19
CA ARG A 69 -7.30 -2.61 -11.06
C ARG A 69 -8.53 -3.10 -10.28
N THR A 70 -8.33 -3.61 -9.06
CA THR A 70 -9.42 -4.08 -8.20
C THR A 70 -10.33 -2.93 -7.79
N ALA A 71 -9.76 -1.80 -7.39
CA ALA A 71 -10.52 -0.60 -7.04
C ALA A 71 -11.41 -0.12 -8.19
N ASN A 72 -10.85 -0.01 -9.40
CA ASN A 72 -11.60 0.39 -10.59
C ASN A 72 -12.72 -0.59 -10.91
N LYS A 73 -12.44 -1.90 -10.87
CA LYS A 73 -13.45 -2.94 -11.13
C LYS A 73 -14.61 -2.90 -10.14
N MET A 74 -14.33 -2.59 -8.87
CA MET A 74 -15.33 -2.59 -7.80
C MET A 74 -15.96 -1.22 -7.56
N GLY A 75 -15.54 -0.17 -8.29
CA GLY A 75 -16.04 1.19 -8.05
C GLY A 75 -15.60 1.78 -6.70
N MET A 76 -14.44 1.37 -6.18
CA MET A 76 -13.86 1.90 -4.95
C MET A 76 -13.02 3.14 -5.26
N GLN A 77 -13.29 4.26 -4.57
CA GLN A 77 -12.42 5.43 -4.64
C GLN A 77 -11.20 5.23 -3.73
N VAL A 78 -9.99 5.40 -4.27
CA VAL A 78 -8.76 5.24 -3.52
C VAL A 78 -8.11 6.60 -3.23
N MET A 79 -7.77 6.82 -1.96
CA MET A 79 -6.88 7.89 -1.52
C MET A 79 -5.50 7.29 -1.27
N TRP A 80 -4.52 7.67 -2.08
CA TRP A 80 -3.18 7.10 -2.02
C TRP A 80 -2.31 7.80 -0.97
N ASP A 81 -1.76 7.01 -0.07
CA ASP A 81 -0.62 7.36 0.76
C ASP A 81 0.67 7.00 0.00
N LEU A 82 1.42 8.03 -0.40
CA LEU A 82 2.66 7.87 -1.15
C LEU A 82 3.84 7.47 -0.25
N PHE A 83 3.74 7.75 1.05
CA PHE A 83 4.80 7.53 2.02
C PHE A 83 4.18 7.25 3.41
N HIS A 84 4.26 6.00 3.84
CA HIS A 84 3.89 5.61 5.20
C HIS A 84 5.07 4.98 5.93
N TYR A 85 5.97 5.85 6.38
CA TYR A 85 7.16 5.54 7.21
C TYR A 85 8.20 4.60 6.57
N GLY A 86 8.12 4.31 5.27
CA GLY A 86 9.09 3.50 4.56
C GLY A 86 9.42 4.05 3.17
N TRP A 87 10.70 4.02 2.85
CA TRP A 87 11.31 4.46 1.60
C TRP A 87 12.38 3.44 1.16
N PRO A 88 12.88 3.51 -0.10
CA PRO A 88 13.97 2.66 -0.59
C PRO A 88 15.22 2.69 0.30
N ASP A 89 15.88 1.54 0.46
CA ASP A 89 17.05 1.39 1.35
C ASP A 89 18.28 2.20 0.87
N ASP A 90 18.33 2.58 -0.40
CA ASP A 90 19.40 3.35 -1.02
C ASP A 90 19.22 4.87 -0.94
N ILE A 91 18.13 5.36 -0.33
CA ILE A 91 17.86 6.79 -0.15
C ILE A 91 18.15 7.23 1.29
N ASP A 92 19.02 8.23 1.43
CA ASP A 92 19.13 9.05 2.64
C ASP A 92 18.18 10.26 2.54
N ILE A 93 17.14 10.29 3.36
CA ILE A 93 16.14 11.36 3.35
C ILE A 93 16.55 12.61 4.14
N PHE A 94 17.72 12.58 4.81
CA PHE A 94 18.22 13.68 5.64
C PHE A 94 19.46 14.38 5.06
N SER A 95 19.89 13.99 3.85
CA SER A 95 21.02 14.60 3.15
C SER A 95 20.72 16.00 2.61
#